data_AF-A0A2H3B4A8-F1
#
_entry.id   AF-A0A2H3B4A8-F1
#
_cell.length_a   1.000
_cell.length_b   1.000
_cell.length_c   1.000
_cell.angle_alpha   90.00
_cell.angle_beta   90.00
_cell.angle_gamma   90.00
#
_symmetry.space_group_name_H-M   'P 1'
#
loop_
_entity.id
_entity.type
_entity.pdbx_description
1 polymer ?
#
loop_
_entity_poly.entity_id
_entity_poly.type
_entity_poly.pdbx_seq_one_letter_code
_entity_poly.pdbx_strand_id
1 'polypeptide(L)'
;SDYVPSASDVHQIKESLSAIEKEVQRYDDELFRLYTLVAQRESEQRELKLNAEKCRSILAPVRRLPNEMLSEIFAQCCKQGDEDVNCISETRTLSAMSISLVCSRWRSLAVSTKSLWAV
;
A
#
# COMPACT_ATOMS: atom_id res chain seq x y z
N SER A 1 46.48 -35.19 18.49
CA SER A 1 46.61 -36.25 17.47
C SER A 1 46.95 -35.53 16.20
N ASP A 2 48.24 -35.48 15.89
CA ASP A 2 48.78 -34.60 14.85
C ASP A 2 48.73 -35.36 13.53
N TYR A 3 47.55 -35.38 12.93
CA TYR A 3 47.37 -35.97 11.61
C TYR A 3 48.07 -35.09 10.57
N VAL A 4 49.12 -35.63 9.95
CA VAL A 4 49.82 -35.02 8.82
C VAL A 4 49.31 -35.70 7.54
N PRO A 5 48.56 -34.99 6.68
CA PRO A 5 47.98 -35.57 5.48
C PRO A 5 49.05 -36.05 4.50
N SER A 6 48.84 -37.20 3.88
CA SER A 6 49.69 -37.65 2.76
C SER A 6 49.42 -36.82 1.50
N ALA A 7 50.32 -36.87 0.52
CA ALA A 7 50.12 -36.17 -0.76
C ALA A 7 48.82 -36.59 -1.48
N SER A 8 48.40 -37.86 -1.31
CA SER A 8 47.13 -38.37 -1.83
C SER A 8 45.93 -37.77 -1.11
N ASP A 9 46.00 -37.67 0.23
CA ASP A 9 44.95 -37.07 1.05
C ASP A 9 44.76 -35.59 0.69
N VAL A 10 45.87 -34.85 0.52
CA VAL A 10 45.84 -33.44 0.10
C VAL A 10 45.19 -33.27 -1.28
N HIS A 11 45.48 -34.16 -2.24
CA HIS A 11 44.87 -34.11 -3.56
C HIS A 11 43.35 -34.32 -3.49
N GLN A 12 42.93 -35.36 -2.77
CA GLN A 12 41.51 -35.72 -2.65
C GLN A 12 40.69 -34.65 -1.92
N ILE A 13 41.29 -34.02 -0.90
CA ILE A 13 40.70 -32.87 -0.20
C ILE A 13 40.54 -31.68 -1.14
N LYS A 14 41.56 -31.35 -1.95
CA LYS A 14 41.49 -30.24 -2.91
C LYS A 14 40.44 -30.45 -3.99
N GLU A 15 40.32 -31.66 -4.51
CA GLU A 15 39.30 -32.02 -5.49
C GLU A 15 37.90 -31.89 -4.89
N SER A 16 37.70 -32.43 -3.68
CA SER A 16 36.44 -32.32 -2.95
C SER A 16 36.09 -30.86 -2.65
N LEU A 17 37.06 -30.04 -2.25
CA LEU A 17 36.88 -28.62 -2.00
C LEU A 17 36.43 -27.89 -3.28
N SER A 18 37.09 -28.14 -4.41
CA SER A 18 36.71 -27.53 -5.69
C SER A 18 35.30 -27.93 -6.13
N ALA A 19 34.88 -29.18 -5.89
CA ALA A 19 33.51 -29.60 -6.17
C ALA A 19 32.50 -28.85 -5.29
N ILE A 20 32.77 -28.70 -4.00
CA ILE A 20 31.92 -27.93 -3.07
C ILE A 20 31.84 -26.47 -3.49
N GLU A 21 32.96 -25.82 -3.80
CA GLU A 21 33.00 -24.42 -4.24
C GLU A 21 32.17 -24.19 -5.52
N LYS A 22 32.21 -25.13 -6.46
CA LYS A 22 31.36 -25.07 -7.67
C LYS A 22 29.88 -25.17 -7.35
N GLU A 23 29.50 -26.05 -6.42
CA GLU A 23 28.10 -26.18 -5.99
C GLU A 23 27.63 -24.92 -5.26
N VAL A 24 28.46 -24.34 -4.40
CA VAL A 24 28.17 -23.04 -3.74
C VAL A 24 27.93 -21.96 -4.78
N GLN A 25 28.84 -21.81 -5.75
CA GLN A 25 28.69 -20.81 -6.81
C GLN A 25 27.40 -21.03 -7.62
N ARG A 26 27.05 -22.28 -7.92
CA ARG A 26 25.79 -22.60 -8.63
C ARG A 26 24.57 -22.14 -7.83
N TYR A 27 24.57 -22.33 -6.52
CA TYR A 27 23.48 -21.88 -5.66
C TYR A 27 23.44 -20.36 -5.51
N ASP A 28 24.59 -19.69 -5.44
CA ASP A 28 24.67 -18.23 -5.40
C ASP A 28 24.09 -17.61 -6.68
N ASP A 29 24.42 -18.17 -7.85
CA ASP A 29 23.88 -17.74 -9.14
C ASP A 29 22.36 -17.92 -9.20
N GLU A 30 21.85 -19.06 -8.71
CA GLU A 30 20.42 -19.34 -8.68
C GLU A 30 19.68 -18.43 -7.68
N LEU A 31 20.25 -18.17 -6.51
CA LEU A 31 19.72 -17.22 -5.55
C LEU A 31 19.64 -15.81 -6.15
N PHE A 32 20.70 -15.36 -6.82
CA PHE A 32 20.71 -14.07 -7.49
C PHE A 32 19.61 -13.97 -8.56
N ARG A 33 19.46 -15.02 -9.39
CA ARG A 33 18.42 -15.10 -10.41
C ARG A 33 17.01 -15.04 -9.80
N LEU A 34 16.77 -15.81 -8.74
CA LEU A 34 15.48 -15.85 -8.06
C LEU A 34 15.15 -14.52 -7.37
N TYR A 35 16.11 -13.89 -6.69
CA TYR A 35 15.88 -12.57 -6.08
C TYR A 35 15.56 -11.51 -7.13
N THR A 36 16.25 -11.53 -8.26
CA THR A 36 15.96 -10.62 -9.39
C THR A 36 14.54 -10.83 -9.91
N LEU A 37 14.12 -12.09 -10.08
CA LEU A 37 12.77 -12.41 -10.53
C LEU A 37 11.71 -11.97 -9.52
N VAL A 38 11.94 -12.20 -8.22
CA VAL A 38 11.02 -11.74 -7.16
C VAL A 38 10.86 -10.22 -7.21
N ALA A 39 11.97 -9.48 -7.27
CA ALA A 39 11.94 -8.02 -7.34
C ALA A 39 11.15 -7.50 -8.56
N GLN A 40 11.31 -8.16 -9.72
CA GLN A 40 10.53 -7.84 -10.91
C GLN A 40 9.02 -8.08 -10.69
N ARG A 41 8.64 -9.25 -10.16
CA ARG A 41 7.23 -9.58 -9.91
C ARG A 41 6.58 -8.67 -8.87
N GLU A 42 7.31 -8.28 -7.84
CA GLU A 42 6.83 -7.30 -6.85
C GLU A 42 6.58 -5.93 -7.49
N SER A 43 7.46 -5.49 -8.39
CA SER A 43 7.27 -4.24 -9.13
C SER A 43 6.01 -4.28 -10.00
N GLU A 44 5.85 -5.32 -10.81
CA GLU A 44 4.67 -5.53 -11.65
C GLU A 44 3.39 -5.59 -10.81
N GLN A 45 3.41 -6.32 -9.70
CA GLN A 45 2.26 -6.41 -8.79
C GLN A 45 1.90 -5.06 -8.16
N ARG A 46 2.89 -4.26 -7.75
CA ARG A 46 2.65 -2.91 -7.21
C ARG A 46 1.97 -2.02 -8.23
N GLU A 47 2.43 -2.03 -9.47
CA GLU A 47 1.84 -1.23 -10.54
C GLU A 47 0.37 -1.64 -10.81
N LEU A 48 0.11 -2.95 -10.90
CA LEU A 48 -1.25 -3.46 -11.10
C LEU A 48 -2.17 -3.09 -9.93
N LYS A 49 -1.70 -3.18 -8.69
CA LYS A 49 -2.46 -2.75 -7.51
C LYS A 49 -2.80 -1.26 -7.56
N LEU A 50 -1.85 -0.42 -7.94
CA LEU A 50 -2.06 1.02 -8.08
C LEU A 50 -3.08 1.33 -9.20
N ASN A 51 -3.01 0.63 -10.33
CA ASN A 51 -3.96 0.79 -11.42
C ASN A 51 -5.36 0.31 -11.03
N ALA A 52 -5.48 -0.82 -10.33
CA ALA A 52 -6.75 -1.31 -9.81
C ALA A 52 -7.39 -0.29 -8.84
N GLU A 53 -6.58 0.33 -7.98
CA GLU A 53 -7.08 1.34 -7.03
C GLU A 53 -7.58 2.60 -7.73
N LYS A 54 -6.89 3.06 -8.78
CA LYS A 54 -7.39 4.16 -9.63
C LYS A 54 -8.76 3.82 -10.23
N CYS A 55 -8.93 2.62 -10.77
CA CYS A 55 -10.20 2.18 -11.33
C CYS A 55 -11.30 2.10 -10.26
N ARG A 56 -11.03 1.51 -9.09
CA ARG A 56 -11.98 1.49 -7.97
C ARG A 56 -12.38 2.89 -7.54
N SER A 57 -11.41 3.81 -7.46
CA SER A 57 -11.65 5.21 -7.14
C SER A 57 -12.59 5.87 -8.16
N ILE A 58 -12.45 5.57 -9.46
CA ILE A 58 -13.36 6.05 -10.53
C ILE A 58 -14.77 5.51 -10.35
N LEU A 59 -14.88 4.21 -10.03
CA LEU A 59 -16.17 3.54 -9.85
C LEU A 59 -16.83 3.85 -8.50
N ALA A 60 -16.11 4.46 -7.56
CA ALA A 60 -16.61 4.75 -6.23
C ALA A 60 -17.92 5.56 -6.29
N PRO A 61 -18.98 5.16 -5.54
CA PRO A 61 -20.28 5.82 -5.57
C PRO A 61 -20.22 7.34 -5.34
N VAL A 62 -19.28 7.80 -4.51
CA VAL A 62 -19.03 9.23 -4.25
C VAL A 62 -18.79 10.05 -5.52
N ARG A 63 -18.20 9.47 -6.57
CA ARG A 63 -17.99 10.17 -7.85
C ARG A 63 -19.26 10.27 -8.68
N ARG A 64 -20.22 9.37 -8.46
CA ARG A 64 -21.52 9.32 -9.17
C ARG A 64 -22.62 10.09 -8.45
N LEU A 65 -22.44 10.38 -7.16
CA LEU A 65 -23.39 11.18 -6.38
C LEU A 65 -23.49 12.58 -6.99
N PRO A 66 -24.71 13.12 -7.18
CA PRO A 66 -24.92 14.52 -7.53
C PRO A 66 -24.33 15.47 -6.48
N ASN A 67 -24.06 16.70 -6.87
CA ASN A 67 -23.46 17.70 -5.98
C ASN A 67 -24.39 18.05 -4.81
N GLU A 68 -25.71 18.01 -5.04
CA GLU A 68 -26.76 18.28 -4.08
C GLU A 68 -26.75 17.22 -2.97
N MET A 69 -26.70 15.94 -3.35
CA MET A 69 -26.62 14.83 -2.41
C MET A 69 -25.33 14.86 -1.60
N LEU A 70 -24.21 15.18 -2.25
CA LEU A 70 -22.93 15.27 -1.56
C LEU A 70 -22.88 16.46 -0.58
N SER A 71 -23.51 17.59 -0.93
CA SER A 71 -23.63 18.75 -0.05
C SER A 71 -24.53 18.49 1.15
N GLU A 72 -25.63 17.76 0.96
CA GLU A 72 -26.51 17.32 2.05
C GLU A 72 -25.74 16.41 3.02
N ILE A 73 -24.95 15.45 2.52
CA ILE A 73 -24.09 14.61 3.35
C ILE A 73 -23.12 15.48 4.16
N PHE A 74 -22.47 16.47 3.53
CA PHE A 74 -21.57 17.38 4.25
C PHE A 74 -22.29 18.13 5.37
N ALA A 75 -23.50 18.63 5.11
CA ALA A 75 -24.29 19.33 6.11
C ALA A 75 -24.60 18.42 7.31
N GLN A 76 -25.00 17.17 7.07
CA GLN A 76 -25.27 16.21 8.14
C GLN A 76 -24.01 15.86 8.93
N CYS A 77 -22.84 15.73 8.28
CA CYS A 77 -21.58 15.46 8.96
C CYS A 77 -21.02 16.64 9.76
N CYS A 78 -21.37 17.88 9.38
CA CYS A 78 -20.92 19.11 10.04
C CYS A 78 -21.86 19.58 11.16
N LYS A 79 -23.08 19.05 11.25
CA LYS A 79 -24.01 19.40 12.35
C LYS A 79 -23.43 18.94 13.68
N GLN A 80 -23.06 19.89 14.54
CA GLN A 80 -22.84 19.61 15.96
C GLN A 80 -24.15 19.11 16.54
N GLY A 81 -24.08 18.02 17.31
CA GLY A 81 -25.24 17.21 17.66
C GLY A 81 -26.41 18.03 18.19
N ASP A 82 -27.50 18.07 17.42
CA ASP A 82 -28.82 18.11 18.03
C ASP A 82 -29.05 16.71 18.60
N GLU A 83 -29.35 16.69 19.90
CA GLU A 83 -29.61 15.51 20.72
C GLU A 83 -30.86 14.74 20.25
N ASP A 84 -30.90 14.16 19.04
CA ASP A 84 -32.07 13.35 18.66
C ASP A 84 -31.90 12.38 17.47
N VAL A 85 -30.69 11.88 17.22
CA VAL A 85 -30.52 10.78 16.26
C VAL A 85 -29.81 9.60 16.90
N ASN A 86 -30.62 8.61 17.26
CA ASN A 86 -30.27 7.31 17.84
C ASN A 86 -29.50 6.39 16.85
N CYS A 87 -28.63 6.96 16.01
CA CYS A 87 -27.84 6.25 15.01
C CYS A 87 -26.36 6.28 15.41
N ILE A 88 -25.99 5.24 16.17
CA ILE A 88 -24.69 4.55 16.19
C ILE A 88 -23.46 5.41 15.86
N SER A 89 -22.69 5.65 16.92
CA SER A 89 -21.28 6.06 16.98
C SER A 89 -21.06 7.54 17.26
N GLU A 90 -20.15 7.77 18.22
CA GLU A 90 -19.45 9.01 18.56
C GLU A 90 -18.81 9.66 17.31
N THR A 91 -19.65 10.13 16.40
CA THR A 91 -19.21 10.74 15.15
C THR A 91 -18.63 12.09 15.51
N ARG A 92 -17.29 12.14 15.57
CA ARG A 92 -16.55 13.40 15.57
C ARG A 92 -17.13 14.26 14.46
N THR A 93 -17.76 15.36 14.84
CA THR A 93 -18.29 16.33 13.90
C THR A 93 -17.17 16.72 12.95
N LEU A 94 -17.34 16.46 11.66
CA LEU A 94 -16.32 16.84 10.69
C LEU A 94 -16.41 18.34 10.48
N SER A 95 -15.29 19.06 10.59
CA SER A 95 -15.27 20.46 10.20
C SER A 95 -15.38 20.60 8.68
N ALA A 96 -15.93 21.72 8.20
CA ALA A 96 -15.89 22.05 6.78
C ALA A 96 -14.47 22.06 6.21
N MET A 97 -13.47 22.39 7.05
CA MET A 97 -12.06 22.26 6.70
C MET A 97 -11.66 20.81 6.45
N SER A 98 -12.04 19.88 7.32
CA SER A 98 -11.74 18.45 7.16
C SER A 98 -12.33 17.90 5.84
N ILE A 99 -13.57 18.29 5.51
CA ILE A 99 -14.22 17.89 4.24
C ILE A 99 -13.48 18.48 3.03
N SER A 100 -13.04 19.74 3.12
CA SER A 100 -12.35 20.44 2.03
C SER A 100 -10.97 19.87 1.66
N LEU A 101 -10.41 19.02 2.52
CA LEU A 101 -9.09 18.40 2.30
C LEU A 101 -9.15 17.06 1.54
N VAL A 102 -10.33 16.49 1.31
CA VAL A 102 -10.47 15.16 0.70
C VAL A 102 -10.09 15.15 -0.78
N CYS A 103 -10.69 16.03 -1.59
CA CYS A 103 -10.32 16.19 -3.00
C CYS A 103 -10.77 17.56 -3.54
N SER A 104 -10.35 17.91 -4.76
CA SER A 104 -10.71 19.18 -5.41
C SER A 104 -12.22 19.40 -5.54
N ARG A 105 -12.98 18.34 -5.87
CA ARG A 105 -14.45 18.42 -5.97
C ARG A 105 -15.09 18.70 -4.61
N TRP A 106 -14.67 17.99 -3.57
CA TRP A 106 -15.17 18.19 -2.21
C TRP A 106 -14.83 19.58 -1.71
N ARG A 107 -13.61 20.07 -1.98
CA ARG A 107 -13.20 21.45 -1.68
C ARG A 107 -14.09 22.47 -2.38
N SER A 108 -14.30 22.32 -3.69
CA SER A 108 -15.14 23.25 -4.46
C SER A 108 -16.55 23.31 -3.90
N LEU A 109 -17.13 22.16 -3.56
CA LEU A 109 -18.47 22.09 -2.98
C LEU A 109 -18.51 22.68 -1.58
N ALA A 110 -17.58 22.28 -0.71
CA ALA A 110 -17.51 22.78 0.65
C ALA A 110 -17.36 24.31 0.68
N VAL A 111 -16.51 24.89 -0.17
CA VAL A 111 -16.35 26.35 -0.29
C VAL A 111 -17.62 27.02 -0.84
N SER A 112 -18.33 26.40 -1.78
CA SER A 112 -19.59 26.95 -2.31
C SER A 112 -20.76 26.88 -1.33
N THR A 113 -20.73 25.91 -0.39
CA THR A 113 -21.82 25.66 0.55
C THR A 113 -21.58 26.47 1.84
N LYS A 114 -22.07 27.71 1.85
CA LYS A 114 -21.89 28.66 2.97
C LYS A 114 -22.35 28.13 4.34
N SER A 115 -23.40 27.31 4.37
CA SER A 115 -23.94 26.75 5.62
C SER A 115 -22.97 25.84 6.36
N LEU A 116 -21.95 25.29 5.70
CA LEU A 116 -20.92 24.48 6.36
C LEU A 116 -19.92 25.32 7.17
N TRP A 117 -19.84 26.62 6.89
CA TRP A 117 -18.92 27.56 7.52
C TRP A 117 -19.62 28.55 8.45
N ALA A 118 -20.94 28.45 8.55
CA ALA A 118 -21.71 29.19 9.54
C ALA A 118 -21.47 28.51 10.89
N VAL A 119 -20.70 29.19 11.75
CA VAL A 119 -20.48 28.84 13.16
C VAL A 119 -21.70 29.27 13.96
#